data_AF-A0A957XYX1-F1
#
_entry.id   AF-A0A957XYX1-F1
#
_cell.length_a   1.000
_cell.length_b   1.000
_cell.length_c   1.000
_cell.angle_alpha   90.00
_cell.angle_beta   90.00
_cell.angle_gamma   90.00
#
_symmetry.space_group_name_H-M   'P 1'
#
loop_
_entity.id
_entity.type
_entity.pdbx_description
1 polymer ?
#
loop_
_entity_poly.entity_id
_entity_poly.type
_entity_poly.pdbx_seq_one_letter_code
_entity_poly.pdbx_strand_id
1 'polypeptide(L)' 'YHRAFDRALIYLDESLRMQINPAKERELISANLAGGIAEFMAVLNSRVHLPTDRTQWPTPAIIQAANIFRGIP' A
#
# COMPACT_ATOMS: atom_id res chain seq x y z
N TYR A 1 -19.31 8.22 -9.35
CA TYR A 1 -18.18 8.92 -8.72
C TYR A 1 -17.08 7.90 -8.44
N HIS A 2 -16.08 7.76 -9.31
CA HIS A 2 -14.88 6.95 -9.01
C HIS A 2 -13.79 7.92 -8.57
N ARG A 3 -13.78 8.30 -7.29
CA ARG A 3 -12.57 8.89 -6.71
C ARG A 3 -11.60 7.72 -6.60
N ALA A 4 -10.75 7.53 -7.61
CA ALA A 4 -9.70 6.54 -7.52
C ALA A 4 -8.89 6.88 -6.27
N PHE A 5 -8.74 5.91 -5.37
CA PHE A 5 -7.83 6.03 -4.23
C PHE A 5 -6.37 5.91 -4.71
N ASP A 6 -6.01 6.65 -5.78
CA ASP A 6 -4.66 6.84 -6.32
C ASP A 6 -3.70 7.48 -5.30
N ARG A 7 -4.20 7.82 -4.11
CA ARG A 7 -3.48 8.44 -3.00
C ARG A 7 -2.82 7.41 -2.08
N ALA A 8 -2.30 6.33 -2.66
CA ALA A 8 -1.56 5.30 -1.95
C ALA A 8 -2.33 4.61 -0.81
N LEU A 9 -3.50 4.04 -1.14
CA LEU A 9 -4.25 3.16 -0.23
C LEU A 9 -3.41 1.96 0.22
N ILE A 10 -2.56 1.46 -0.67
CA ILE A 10 -1.56 0.44 -0.36
C ILE A 10 -0.17 0.95 -0.69
N TYR A 11 0.83 0.44 0.00
CA TYR A 11 2.22 0.80 -0.21
C TYR A 11 3.16 -0.37 0.11
N LEU A 12 4.37 -0.30 -0.44
CA LEU A 12 5.43 -1.25 -0.13
C LEU A 12 6.24 -0.70 1.04
N ASP A 13 6.46 -1.50 2.07
CA ASP A 13 7.37 -1.15 3.18
C ASP A 13 8.82 -1.57 2.89
N GLU A 14 9.74 -1.15 3.75
CA GLU A 14 11.17 -1.49 3.65
C GLU A 14 11.44 -3.00 3.84
N SER A 15 10.48 -3.73 4.41
CA SER A 15 10.51 -5.19 4.53
C SER A 15 9.94 -5.90 3.29
N LEU A 16 9.63 -5.13 2.23
CA LEU A 16 9.07 -5.60 0.96
C LEU A 16 7.71 -6.30 1.11
N ARG A 17 6.89 -5.81 2.04
CA ARG A 17 5.52 -6.25 2.25
C ARG A 17 4.55 -5.16 1.80
N MET A 18 3.43 -5.56 1.19
CA MET A 18 2.35 -4.63 0.96
C MET A 18 1.64 -4.33 2.27
N GLN A 19 1.42 -3.05 2.53
CA GLN A 19 0.75 -2.55 3.71
C GLN A 19 -0.46 -1.71 3.27
N ILE A 20 -1.49 -1.64 4.11
CA ILE A 20 -2.58 -0.68 3.95
C ILE A 20 -2.21 0.63 4.61
N ASN A 21 -2.53 1.76 3.98
CA ASN A 21 -2.39 3.09 4.57
C ASN A 21 -3.55 3.33 5.56
N PRO A 22 -3.29 3.39 6.89
CA PRO A 22 -4.36 3.47 7.88
C PRO A 22 -5.16 4.78 7.80
N ALA A 23 -4.54 5.87 7.30
CA ALA A 23 -5.25 7.13 7.12
C ALA A 23 -6.29 7.04 5.99
N LYS A 24 -5.97 6.31 4.91
CA LYS A 24 -6.88 6.11 3.76
C LYS A 24 -7.95 5.08 4.02
N GLU A 25 -7.63 4.03 4.78
CA GLU A 25 -8.63 3.10 5.30
C GLU A 25 -9.69 3.84 6.13
N ARG A 26 -9.27 4.70 7.07
CA ARG A 26 -10.21 5.50 7.86
C ARG A 26 -11.07 6.44 7.01
N GLU A 27 -10.47 7.06 5.98
CA GLU A 27 -11.21 7.89 5.01
C GLU A 27 -12.31 7.08 4.32
N LEU A 28 -11.99 5.87 3.84
CA LEU A 28 -12.94 4.94 3.22
C LEU A 28 -14.09 4.53 4.15
N ILE A 29 -13.75 4.19 5.39
CA ILE A 29 -14.75 3.81 6.41
C ILE A 29 -15.68 5.00 6.69
N SER A 30 -15.12 6.20 6.91
CA SER A 30 -15.90 7.40 7.19
C SER A 30 -16.84 7.82 6.06
N ALA A 31 -16.46 7.52 4.81
CA ALA A 31 -17.26 7.81 3.63
C ALA A 31 -18.30 6.71 3.32
N ASN A 32 -18.39 5.65 4.14
CA ASN A 32 -19.19 4.45 3.88
C ASN A 32 -18.85 3.78 2.53
N LEU A 33 -17.58 3.85 2.14
CA LEU A 33 -17.01 3.27 0.91
C LEU A 33 -16.10 2.07 1.19
N ALA A 34 -16.05 1.60 2.44
CA ALA A 34 -15.20 0.48 2.88
C ALA A 34 -15.77 -0.92 2.56
N GLY A 35 -16.76 -1.03 1.68
CA GLY A 35 -17.29 -2.33 1.26
C GLY A 35 -16.20 -3.16 0.56
N GLY A 36 -15.98 -4.40 1.03
CA GLY A 36 -14.94 -5.29 0.48
C GLY A 36 -13.52 -5.04 0.99
N ILE A 37 -13.31 -4.08 1.90
CA ILE A 37 -11.96 -3.74 2.38
C ILE A 37 -11.34 -4.85 3.24
N ALA A 38 -12.17 -5.58 3.99
CA ALA A 38 -11.71 -6.66 4.86
C ALA A 38 -11.16 -7.83 4.03
N GLU A 39 -11.89 -8.23 2.99
CA GLU A 39 -11.49 -9.24 2.03
C GLU A 39 -10.23 -8.80 1.26
N PHE A 40 -10.14 -7.52 0.90
CA PHE A 40 -8.95 -6.96 0.26
C PHE A 40 -7.73 -6.97 1.20
N MET A 41 -7.88 -6.62 2.48
CA MET A 41 -6.78 -6.68 3.45
C MET A 41 -6.30 -8.11 3.70
N ALA A 42 -7.18 -9.09 3.65
CA ALA A 42 -6.82 -10.50 3.81
C ALA A 42 -5.77 -10.96 2.77
N VAL A 43 -5.80 -10.40 1.56
CA VAL A 43 -4.83 -10.74 0.50
C VAL A 43 -3.54 -9.91 0.55
N LEU A 44 -3.54 -8.71 1.17
CA LEU A 44 -2.36 -7.84 1.27
C LEU A 44 -1.27 -8.39 2.20
N ASN A 45 -1.64 -9.23 3.17
CA ASN A 45 -0.67 -9.89 4.07
C ASN A 45 0.20 -10.96 3.38
N SER A 46 0.01 -11.18 2.07
CA SER A 46 0.89 -12.02 1.25
C SER A 46 2.19 -11.28 0.90
N ARG A 47 3.29 -12.02 0.83
CA ARG A 47 4.57 -11.46 0.37
C ARG A 47 4.46 -11.17 -1.12
N VAL A 48 4.85 -9.97 -1.55
CA VAL A 48 4.88 -9.61 -2.97
C VAL A 48 5.78 -10.59 -3.71
N HIS A 49 5.33 -11.06 -4.87
CA HIS A 49 6.18 -11.80 -5.79
C HIS A 49 7.24 -10.85 -6.34
N LEU A 50 8.44 -10.98 -5.81
CA LEU A 50 9.61 -10.26 -6.30
C LEU A 50 10.35 -11.11 -7.33
N PRO A 51 11.05 -10.49 -8.29
CA PRO A 51 11.93 -11.21 -9.20
C PRO A 51 12.95 -12.05 -8.41
N THR A 52 13.34 -13.20 -8.96
CA THR A 52 14.41 -14.03 -8.35
C THR A 52 15.72 -13.26 -8.25
N ASP A 53 15.97 -12.36 -9.21
CA ASP A 53 17.12 -11.47 -9.23
C ASP A 53 16.93 -10.30 -8.25
N ARG A 54 17.74 -10.28 -7.20
CA ARG A 54 17.72 -9.26 -6.15
C ARG A 54 18.18 -7.88 -6.60
N THR A 55 18.91 -7.79 -7.72
CA THR A 55 19.35 -6.49 -8.25
C THR A 55 18.20 -5.69 -8.84
N GLN A 56 17.09 -6.35 -9.16
CA GLN A 56 15.85 -5.75 -9.64
C GLN A 56 14.93 -5.30 -8.50
N TRP A 57 15.33 -5.54 -7.25
CA TRP A 57 14.51 -5.17 -6.10
C TRP A 57 14.65 -3.67 -5.83
N PRO A 58 13.56 -3.01 -5.41
CA PRO A 58 13.65 -1.62 -5.00
C PRO A 58 14.55 -1.51 -3.76
N THR A 59 15.44 -0.51 -3.77
CA THR A 59 16.27 -0.24 -2.60
C THR A 59 15.41 0.35 -1.48
N PRO A 60 15.77 0.13 -0.20
CA PRO A 60 15.05 0.75 0.92
C PRO A 60 14.93 2.27 0.78
N ALA A 61 15.97 2.95 0.29
CA ALA A 61 15.97 4.38 0.06
C ALA A 61 14.92 4.84 -0.97
N ILE A 62 14.73 4.08 -2.06
CA ILE A 62 13.70 4.38 -3.06
C ILE A 62 12.30 4.17 -2.48
N ILE A 63 12.11 3.11 -1.70
CA ILE A 63 10.83 2.82 -1.03
C ILE A 63 10.47 3.97 -0.09
N GLN A 64 11.40 4.36 0.78
CA GLN A 64 11.23 5.44 1.74
C GLN A 64 10.90 6.77 1.03
N ALA A 65 11.69 7.15 0.01
CA ALA A 65 11.44 8.38 -0.73
C ALA A 65 10.06 8.40 -1.40
N ALA A 66 9.64 7.26 -1.96
CA ALA A 66 8.33 7.16 -2.60
C ALA A 66 7.17 7.20 -1.59
N ASN A 67 7.35 6.62 -0.39
CA ASN A 67 6.36 6.66 0.69
C ASN A 67 6.23 8.09 1.25
N ILE A 68 7.34 8.80 1.47
CA ILE A 68 7.35 10.22 1.86
C ILE A 68 6.60 11.06 0.82
N PHE A 69 6.93 10.91 -0.46
CA PHE A 69 6.27 11.66 -1.54
C PHE A 69 4.75 11.42 -1.57
N ARG A 70 4.30 10.22 -1.22
CA ARG A 70 2.88 9.83 -1.16
C ARG A 70 2.20 10.19 0.16
N GLY A 71 2.93 10.76 1.13
CA GLY A 71 2.39 11.12 2.45
C GLY A 71 2.08 9.92 3.33
N ILE A 72 2.83 8.82 3.17
CA ILE A 72 2.77 7.64 4.03
C ILE A 72 3.81 7.83 5.15
N PRO A 73 3.42 7.68 6.43
CA PRO A 73 4.32 7.82 7.57
C PRO A 73 5.34 6.68 7.67
#